data_AF-A0A8S4NNL6-F1
#
_entry.id   AF-A0A8S4NNL6-F1
#
_cell.length_a   1.000
_cell.length_b   1.000
_cell.length_c   1.000
_cell.angle_alpha   90.00
_cell.angle_beta   90.00
_cell.angle_gamma   90.00
#
_symmetry.space_group_name_H-M   'P 1'
#
loop_
_entity.id
_entity.type
_entity.pdbx_description
1 polymer ?
#
loop_
_entity_poly.entity_id
_entity_poly.type
_entity_poly.pdbx_seq_one_letter_code
_entity_poly.pdbx_strand_id
1 'polypeptide(L)'
;RCGMIYIEPLQLGPMVLVKSYMDHNLPSCITEEQKDTLRMLIEWQLMPCINYSTKYLKHFVKPHAMHMTQSFLSLLGLLMLEVKALGAEEDEDEDFIEEDEEGEEEEPKVVLSDSKIIEERTVMIISHFFFALVWSTAGTVDGPSRIKFDDFYRTLCEMEGEKSKYPKPPELKFARNLLIPKKGLVFDYVFMRKQYGSWYTWESQIEKIDIDDKCKFLQNKRYEDVFEAKKWRDYDLRVLV
;
A
#
# COMPACT_ATOMS: atom_id res chain seq x y z
N ARG A 1 21.31 42.15 16.15
CA ARG A 1 19.99 42.33 15.51
C ARG A 1 19.79 41.12 14.60
N CYS A 2 18.86 40.23 14.92
CA CYS A 2 18.61 39.05 14.09
C CYS A 2 17.53 39.38 13.06
N GLY A 3 17.76 39.04 11.80
CA GLY A 3 16.73 39.09 10.78
C GLY A 3 15.77 37.92 10.97
N MET A 4 14.46 38.19 10.96
CA MET A 4 13.45 37.14 10.89
C MET A 4 13.08 36.94 9.42
N ILE A 5 13.20 35.70 8.94
CA ILE A 5 12.74 35.32 7.60
C ILE A 5 11.40 34.63 7.78
N TYR A 6 10.34 35.25 7.26
CA TYR A 6 9.01 34.67 7.21
C TYR A 6 8.85 33.95 5.88
N ILE A 7 8.49 32.67 5.94
CA ILE A 7 8.17 31.88 4.76
C ILE A 7 6.66 31.73 4.70
N GLU A 8 6.09 31.95 3.52
CA GLU A 8 4.66 31.81 3.30
C GLU A 8 4.27 30.32 3.25
N PRO A 9 3.32 29.84 4.08
CA PRO A 9 2.93 28.43 4.12
C PRO A 9 2.34 27.90 2.81
N LEU A 10 1.75 28.77 1.98
CA LEU A 10 1.23 28.39 0.65
C LEU A 10 2.35 27.96 -0.31
N GLN A 11 3.57 28.48 -0.12
CA GLN A 11 4.74 28.08 -0.89
C GLN A 11 5.31 26.72 -0.45
N LEU A 12 4.87 26.20 0.71
CA LEU A 12 5.25 24.90 1.28
C LEU A 12 4.04 23.96 1.26
N GLY A 13 3.33 23.92 0.13
CA GLY A 13 2.16 23.06 -0.03
C GLY A 13 2.52 21.58 -0.31
N PRO A 14 1.55 20.67 -0.15
CA PRO A 14 1.70 19.25 -0.50
C PRO A 14 2.27 19.02 -1.91
N MET A 15 1.80 19.81 -2.89
CA MET A 15 2.22 19.68 -4.28
C MET A 15 3.69 20.08 -4.51
N VAL A 16 4.27 20.89 -3.63
CA VAL A 16 5.69 21.27 -3.71
C VAL A 16 6.57 20.10 -3.31
N LEU A 17 6.16 19.32 -2.31
CA LEU A 17 6.84 18.06 -1.95
C LEU A 17 6.75 17.05 -3.09
N VAL A 18 5.58 16.91 -3.70
CA VAL A 18 5.38 16.03 -4.86
C VAL A 18 6.30 16.46 -6.00
N LYS A 19 6.33 17.76 -6.34
CA LYS A 19 7.19 18.28 -7.39
C LYS A 19 8.67 17.96 -7.11
N SER A 20 9.14 18.25 -5.90
CA SER A 20 10.51 17.94 -5.50
C SER A 20 10.85 16.45 -5.65
N TYR A 21 9.91 15.57 -5.29
CA TYR A 21 10.10 14.13 -5.41
C TYR A 21 10.18 13.68 -6.88
N MET A 22 9.29 14.21 -7.73
CA MET A 22 9.29 13.90 -9.17
C MET A 22 10.58 14.36 -9.87
N ASP A 23 11.15 15.49 -9.44
CA ASP A 23 12.35 16.07 -10.06
C ASP A 23 13.66 15.36 -9.62
N HIS A 24 13.73 14.81 -8.40
CA HIS A 24 15.01 14.38 -7.81
C HIS A 24 15.04 12.95 -7.27
N ASN A 25 13.90 12.33 -6.96
CA ASN A 25 13.86 11.07 -6.21
C ASN A 25 13.38 9.88 -7.04
N LEU A 26 12.97 10.09 -8.30
CA LEU A 26 12.57 9.01 -9.18
C LEU A 26 13.79 8.20 -9.68
N PRO A 27 13.70 6.86 -9.70
CA PRO A 27 14.71 6.02 -10.32
C PRO A 27 14.96 6.38 -11.80
N SER A 28 16.21 6.28 -12.25
CA SER A 28 16.61 6.55 -13.64
C SER A 28 16.08 5.54 -14.66
N CYS A 29 15.60 4.39 -14.21
CA CYS A 29 15.04 3.32 -15.05
C CYS A 29 13.60 3.58 -15.53
N ILE A 30 12.99 4.71 -15.11
CA ILE A 30 11.61 5.08 -15.44
C ILE A 30 11.60 5.94 -16.71
N THR A 31 10.77 5.53 -17.68
CA THR A 31 10.54 6.26 -18.93
C THR A 31 9.72 7.54 -18.72
N GLU A 32 9.82 8.51 -19.62
CA GLU A 32 9.03 9.76 -19.52
C GLU A 32 7.52 9.49 -19.52
N GLU A 33 7.04 8.53 -20.30
CA GLU A 33 5.62 8.13 -20.32
C GLU A 33 5.12 7.59 -18.96
N GLN A 34 5.96 6.81 -18.27
CA GLN A 34 5.67 6.32 -16.92
C GLN A 34 5.66 7.46 -15.90
N LYS A 35 6.57 8.44 -16.03
CA LYS A 35 6.59 9.63 -15.16
C LYS A 35 5.33 10.46 -15.34
N ASP A 36 4.91 10.67 -16.59
CA ASP A 36 3.68 11.40 -16.90
C ASP A 36 2.46 10.67 -16.35
N THR A 37 2.39 9.35 -16.52
CA THR A 37 1.32 8.52 -15.94
C THR A 37 1.25 8.67 -14.41
N LEU A 38 2.38 8.57 -13.72
CA LEU A 38 2.47 8.75 -12.27
C LEU A 38 2.05 10.16 -11.84
N ARG A 39 2.50 11.18 -12.57
CA ARG A 39 2.13 12.58 -12.30
C ARG A 39 0.62 12.78 -12.39
N MET A 40 0.00 12.30 -13.46
CA MET A 40 -1.44 12.40 -13.69
C MET A 40 -2.23 11.68 -12.60
N LEU A 41 -1.77 10.51 -12.15
CA LEU A 41 -2.36 9.78 -11.02
C LEU A 41 -2.30 10.58 -9.72
N ILE A 42 -1.14 11.17 -9.40
CA ILE A 42 -0.95 11.97 -8.19
C ILE A 42 -1.83 13.22 -8.21
N GLU A 43 -1.79 13.99 -9.30
CA GLU A 43 -2.60 15.22 -9.44
C GLU A 43 -4.10 14.92 -9.38
N TRP A 44 -4.53 13.77 -9.92
CA TRP A 44 -5.93 13.35 -9.89
C TRP A 44 -6.41 12.93 -8.50
N GLN A 45 -5.69 12.04 -7.80
CA GLN A 45 -6.25 11.37 -6.61
C GLN A 45 -5.70 11.84 -5.26
N LEU A 46 -4.47 12.37 -5.20
CA LEU A 46 -3.81 12.64 -3.91
C LEU A 46 -4.59 13.66 -3.07
N MET A 47 -4.88 14.82 -3.64
CA MET A 47 -5.57 15.89 -2.92
C MET A 47 -7.03 15.53 -2.56
N PRO A 48 -7.83 14.90 -3.45
CA PRO A 48 -9.15 14.40 -3.07
C PRO A 48 -9.14 13.45 -1.87
N CYS A 49 -8.20 12.49 -1.84
CA CYS A 49 -8.06 11.54 -0.74
C CYS A 49 -7.65 12.23 0.58
N ILE A 50 -6.67 13.13 0.55
CA ILE A 50 -6.24 13.89 1.73
C ILE A 50 -7.38 14.77 2.28
N ASN A 51 -8.08 15.49 1.39
CA ASN A 51 -9.18 16.36 1.78
C ASN A 51 -10.36 15.57 2.36
N TYR A 52 -10.68 14.41 1.77
CA TYR A 52 -11.73 13.56 2.31
C TYR A 52 -11.34 12.99 3.68
N SER A 53 -10.10 12.51 3.81
CA SER A 53 -9.59 11.95 5.05
C SER A 53 -9.60 12.95 6.19
N THR A 54 -9.04 14.14 5.97
CA THR A 54 -8.95 15.17 7.02
C THR A 54 -10.28 15.77 7.44
N LYS A 55 -11.31 15.72 6.57
CA LYS A 55 -12.61 16.34 6.79
C LYS A 55 -13.68 15.38 7.32
N TYR A 56 -13.70 14.13 6.85
CA TYR A 56 -14.80 13.20 7.09
C TYR A 56 -14.42 11.96 7.89
N LEU A 57 -13.12 11.64 8.00
CA LEU A 57 -12.65 10.44 8.68
C LEU A 57 -12.16 10.74 10.10
N LYS A 58 -12.30 9.74 10.97
CA LYS A 58 -11.82 9.78 12.34
C LYS A 58 -10.46 9.10 12.41
N HIS A 59 -9.43 9.89 12.66
CA HIS A 59 -8.06 9.42 12.89
C HIS A 59 -7.79 9.25 14.39
N PHE A 60 -6.90 8.32 14.73
CA PHE A 60 -6.38 8.20 16.10
C PHE A 60 -5.62 9.47 16.53
N VAL A 61 -4.84 10.04 15.61
CA VAL A 61 -4.14 11.32 15.76
C VAL A 61 -4.44 12.13 14.50
N LYS A 62 -4.90 13.39 14.66
CA LYS A 62 -5.29 14.24 13.53
C LYS A 62 -4.06 14.57 12.67
N PRO A 63 -3.94 14.04 11.42
CA PRO A 63 -2.77 14.30 10.60
C PRO A 63 -2.94 15.61 9.83
N HIS A 64 -1.82 16.29 9.56
CA HIS A 64 -1.79 17.40 8.63
C HIS A 64 -1.55 16.89 7.20
N ALA A 65 -2.07 17.59 6.19
CA ALA A 65 -1.93 17.24 4.78
C ALA A 65 -0.47 17.00 4.37
N MET A 66 0.46 17.85 4.86
CA MET A 66 1.89 17.71 4.62
C MET A 66 2.48 16.37 5.10
N HIS A 67 2.07 15.90 6.27
CA HIS A 67 2.54 14.63 6.80
C HIS A 67 1.95 13.44 6.04
N MET A 68 0.69 13.54 5.62
CA MET A 68 0.08 12.52 4.76
C MET A 68 0.80 12.44 3.41
N THR A 69 1.12 13.58 2.79
CA THR A 69 1.88 13.62 1.54
C THR A 69 3.29 13.12 1.71
N GLN A 70 3.99 13.50 2.79
CA GLN A 70 5.33 12.98 3.06
C GLN A 70 5.30 11.46 3.27
N SER A 71 4.32 10.95 4.03
CA SER A 71 4.14 9.50 4.23
C SER A 71 3.85 8.79 2.90
N PHE A 72 3.02 9.38 2.04
CA PHE A 72 2.74 8.87 0.70
C PHE A 72 4.00 8.80 -0.16
N LEU A 73 4.79 9.87 -0.22
CA LEU A 73 6.01 9.92 -1.01
C LEU A 73 7.07 8.96 -0.47
N SER A 74 7.20 8.82 0.85
CA SER A 74 8.11 7.86 1.47
C SER A 74 7.71 6.42 1.15
N LEU A 75 6.43 6.07 1.28
CA LEU A 75 5.94 4.73 0.95
C LEU A 75 6.07 4.44 -0.55
N LEU A 76 5.71 5.40 -1.40
CA LEU A 76 5.88 5.29 -2.85
C LEU A 76 7.36 5.09 -3.21
N GLY A 77 8.27 5.86 -2.61
CA GLY A 77 9.71 5.74 -2.83
C GLY A 77 10.28 4.38 -2.44
N LEU A 78 9.80 3.79 -1.34
CA LEU A 78 10.18 2.43 -0.98
C LEU A 78 9.71 1.39 -2.00
N LEU A 79 8.48 1.53 -2.49
CA LEU A 79 7.92 0.62 -3.52
C LEU A 79 8.61 0.79 -4.88
N MET A 80 9.07 2.00 -5.21
CA MET A 80 9.85 2.27 -6.43
C MET A 80 11.22 1.59 -6.44
N LEU A 81 11.75 1.15 -5.28
CA LEU A 81 12.97 0.34 -5.24
C LEU A 81 12.75 -1.02 -5.89
N GLU A 82 11.58 -1.63 -5.70
CA GLU A 82 11.20 -2.89 -6.35
C GLU A 82 11.12 -2.71 -7.88
N VAL A 83 10.59 -1.57 -8.35
CA VAL A 83 10.54 -1.21 -9.78
C VAL A 83 11.95 -1.06 -10.37
N LYS A 84 12.89 -0.51 -9.59
CA LYS A 84 14.29 -0.36 -9.98
C LYS A 84 15.02 -1.71 -10.07
N ALA A 85 14.74 -2.62 -9.15
CA ALA A 85 15.33 -3.96 -9.14
C ALA A 85 14.89 -4.80 -10.35
N LEU A 86 13.75 -4.48 -10.97
CA LEU A 86 13.27 -5.18 -12.16
C LEU A 86 14.27 -5.09 -13.31
N GLY A 87 14.83 -6.25 -13.70
CA GLY A 87 15.84 -6.36 -14.77
C GLY A 87 17.27 -6.05 -14.33
N ALA A 88 17.53 -5.83 -13.04
CA ALA A 88 18.88 -5.72 -12.47
C ALA A 88 19.37 -7.04 -11.86
N GLU A 89 18.48 -8.03 -11.70
CA GLU A 89 18.80 -9.39 -11.24
C GLU A 89 19.66 -10.19 -12.25
N GLU A 90 20.06 -9.58 -13.38
CA GLU A 90 20.87 -10.22 -14.42
C GLU A 90 22.39 -9.98 -14.27
N ASP A 91 22.85 -9.07 -13.40
CA ASP A 91 24.27 -8.65 -13.38
C ASP A 91 25.10 -9.18 -12.17
N GLU A 92 24.51 -9.84 -11.16
CA GLU A 92 25.23 -10.21 -9.92
C GLU A 92 25.55 -11.71 -9.74
N ASP A 93 25.17 -12.59 -10.68
CA ASP A 93 25.41 -14.05 -10.57
C ASP A 93 26.57 -14.59 -11.46
N GLU A 94 27.39 -13.76 -12.11
CA GLU A 94 28.48 -14.24 -13.00
C GLU A 94 29.80 -14.64 -12.30
N ASP A 95 29.96 -14.46 -10.98
CA ASP A 95 31.27 -14.63 -10.30
C ASP A 95 31.31 -15.66 -9.15
N PHE A 96 30.41 -16.65 -9.12
CA PHE A 96 30.55 -17.79 -8.20
C PHE A 96 30.49 -19.14 -8.93
N ILE A 97 31.64 -19.53 -9.49
CA ILE A 97 31.90 -20.94 -9.83
C ILE A 97 32.15 -21.66 -8.50
N GLU A 98 31.13 -22.33 -7.94
CA GLU A 98 31.36 -23.50 -7.11
C GLU A 98 31.05 -24.75 -7.93
N GLU A 99 32.09 -25.54 -8.15
CA GLU A 99 32.03 -26.87 -8.75
C GLU A 99 31.18 -27.81 -7.86
N ASP A 100 30.22 -28.43 -8.52
CA ASP A 100 29.70 -29.78 -8.32
C ASP A 100 28.61 -30.08 -7.25
N GLU A 101 27.48 -30.51 -7.82
CA GLU A 101 26.63 -31.67 -7.47
C GLU A 101 25.34 -31.52 -6.62
N GLU A 102 24.27 -32.01 -7.27
CA GLU A 102 22.97 -32.48 -6.77
C GLU A 102 21.83 -31.45 -6.54
N GLY A 103 21.18 -31.07 -7.65
CA GLY A 103 19.81 -31.52 -7.89
C GLY A 103 18.69 -30.82 -7.10
N GLU A 104 18.46 -29.53 -7.37
CA GLU A 104 17.13 -28.94 -7.24
C GLU A 104 16.70 -28.42 -8.62
N GLU A 105 15.49 -28.79 -9.04
CA GLU A 105 14.90 -28.37 -10.31
C GLU A 105 14.71 -26.84 -10.29
N GLU A 106 15.66 -26.10 -10.86
CA GLU A 106 15.50 -24.67 -11.10
C GLU A 106 14.30 -24.46 -12.03
N GLU A 107 13.26 -23.77 -11.53
CA GLU A 107 12.19 -23.28 -12.39
C GLU A 107 12.79 -22.41 -13.51
N PRO A 108 12.30 -22.51 -14.75
CA PRO A 108 12.92 -21.81 -15.87
C PRO A 108 12.89 -20.30 -15.63
N LYS A 109 14.06 -19.69 -15.40
CA LYS A 109 14.27 -18.24 -15.35
C LYS A 109 13.91 -17.66 -16.73
N VAL A 110 12.70 -17.10 -16.85
CA VAL A 110 12.18 -16.54 -18.11
C VAL A 110 12.93 -15.26 -18.43
N VAL A 111 13.81 -15.30 -19.42
CA VAL A 111 14.43 -14.10 -20.00
C VAL A 111 13.32 -13.21 -20.58
N LEU A 112 13.04 -12.08 -19.92
CA LEU A 112 12.01 -11.13 -20.34
C LEU A 112 12.60 -10.15 -21.36
N SER A 113 11.95 -10.00 -22.51
CA SER A 113 12.28 -8.97 -23.49
C SER A 113 12.08 -7.56 -22.92
N ASP A 114 12.89 -6.57 -23.32
CA ASP A 114 12.81 -5.16 -22.88
C ASP A 114 11.39 -4.56 -22.87
N SER A 115 10.57 -4.88 -23.87
CA SER A 115 9.16 -4.42 -23.94
C SER A 115 8.32 -4.92 -22.75
N LYS A 116 8.52 -6.17 -22.34
CA LYS A 116 7.81 -6.77 -21.21
C LYS A 116 8.25 -6.15 -19.88
N ILE A 117 9.54 -5.82 -19.73
CA ILE A 117 10.08 -5.13 -18.56
C ILE A 117 9.41 -3.75 -18.43
N ILE A 118 9.29 -3.00 -19.54
CA ILE A 118 8.64 -1.69 -19.54
C ILE A 118 7.15 -1.81 -19.16
N GLU A 119 6.43 -2.77 -19.74
CA GLU A 119 5.03 -3.03 -19.41
C GLU A 119 4.83 -3.40 -17.94
N GLU A 120 5.68 -4.28 -17.39
CA GLU A 120 5.64 -4.71 -16.00
C GLU A 120 5.96 -3.56 -15.04
N ARG A 121 6.98 -2.74 -15.32
CA ARG A 121 7.25 -1.52 -14.55
C ARG A 121 6.04 -0.58 -14.52
N THR A 122 5.36 -0.41 -15.65
CA THR A 122 4.15 0.43 -15.72
C THR A 122 3.04 -0.14 -14.82
N VAL A 123 2.81 -1.45 -14.86
CA VAL A 123 1.84 -2.14 -13.99
C VAL A 123 2.19 -1.96 -12.50
N MET A 124 3.47 -2.11 -12.15
CA MET A 124 3.97 -1.92 -10.79
C MET A 124 3.74 -0.48 -10.32
N ILE A 125 4.21 0.51 -11.09
CA ILE A 125 4.08 1.94 -10.76
C ILE A 125 2.63 2.32 -10.44
N ILE A 126 1.68 1.89 -11.27
CA ILE A 126 0.25 2.20 -11.10
C ILE A 126 -0.31 1.52 -9.84
N SER A 127 0.02 0.24 -9.62
CA SER A 127 -0.50 -0.53 -8.49
C SER A 127 0.10 -0.08 -7.16
N HIS A 128 1.41 0.16 -7.13
CA HIS A 128 2.13 0.73 -5.99
C HIS A 128 1.64 2.13 -5.65
N PHE A 129 1.29 2.95 -6.65
CA PHE A 129 0.64 4.24 -6.42
C PHE A 129 -0.67 4.08 -5.64
N PHE A 130 -1.57 3.19 -6.08
CA PHE A 130 -2.84 2.97 -5.40
C PHE A 130 -2.65 2.44 -3.98
N PHE A 131 -1.75 1.48 -3.80
CA PHE A 131 -1.42 0.95 -2.48
C PHE A 131 -0.89 2.05 -1.55
N ALA A 132 0.10 2.82 -2.00
CA ALA A 132 0.70 3.89 -1.22
C ALA A 132 -0.33 4.96 -0.85
N LEU A 133 -1.20 5.35 -1.78
CA LEU A 133 -2.23 6.36 -1.56
C LEU A 133 -3.20 5.95 -0.44
N VAL A 134 -3.73 4.72 -0.50
CA VAL A 134 -4.67 4.20 0.50
C VAL A 134 -4.01 4.15 1.88
N TRP A 135 -2.81 3.55 1.97
CA TRP A 135 -2.14 3.34 3.25
C TRP A 135 -1.58 4.62 3.89
N SER A 136 -1.22 5.63 3.10
CA SER A 136 -0.73 6.90 3.64
C SER A 136 -1.83 7.89 3.98
N THR A 137 -2.95 7.89 3.26
CA THR A 137 -4.06 8.82 3.55
C THR A 137 -4.99 8.28 4.62
N ALA A 138 -5.31 6.98 4.58
CA ALA A 138 -6.27 6.35 5.48
C ALA A 138 -5.68 5.29 6.41
N GLY A 139 -4.34 5.16 6.51
CA GLY A 139 -3.71 4.15 7.38
C GLY A 139 -3.97 4.34 8.88
N THR A 140 -4.23 5.58 9.32
CA THR A 140 -4.40 5.94 10.74
C THR A 140 -5.86 6.14 11.17
N VAL A 141 -6.82 5.69 10.36
CA VAL A 141 -8.25 5.84 10.65
C VAL A 141 -8.81 4.62 11.39
N ASP A 142 -9.91 4.82 12.11
CA ASP A 142 -10.63 3.75 12.80
C ASP A 142 -11.44 2.86 11.84
N GLY A 143 -11.90 1.70 12.33
CA GLY A 143 -12.63 0.71 11.53
C GLY A 143 -13.83 1.29 10.75
N PRO A 144 -14.76 2.03 11.38
CA PRO A 144 -15.88 2.64 10.66
C PRO A 144 -15.45 3.67 9.60
N SER A 145 -14.35 4.40 9.84
CA SER A 145 -13.82 5.35 8.85
C SER A 145 -13.15 4.65 7.66
N ARG A 146 -12.59 3.45 7.85
CA ARG A 146 -12.08 2.64 6.73
C ARG A 146 -13.18 2.30 5.73
N ILE A 147 -14.36 1.92 6.20
CA ILE A 147 -15.52 1.63 5.35
C ILE A 147 -15.91 2.88 4.54
N LYS A 148 -16.00 4.05 5.19
CA LYS A 148 -16.31 5.32 4.51
C LYS A 148 -15.27 5.70 3.46
N PHE A 149 -13.99 5.46 3.76
CA PHE A 149 -12.91 5.75 2.82
C PHE A 149 -12.94 4.79 1.63
N ASP A 150 -13.22 3.51 1.85
CA ASP A 150 -13.39 2.51 0.78
C ASP A 150 -14.45 2.94 -0.22
N ASP A 151 -15.66 3.29 0.27
CA ASP A 151 -16.76 3.78 -0.55
C ASP A 151 -16.35 5.02 -1.37
N PHE A 152 -15.74 6.02 -0.71
CA PHE A 152 -15.28 7.24 -1.36
C PHE A 152 -14.21 6.97 -2.42
N TYR A 153 -13.20 6.17 -2.09
CA TYR A 153 -12.07 5.90 -2.96
C TYR A 153 -12.49 5.09 -4.20
N ARG A 154 -13.35 4.08 -4.03
CA ARG A 154 -13.90 3.31 -5.15
C ARG A 154 -14.75 4.19 -6.05
N THR A 155 -15.58 5.05 -5.46
CA THR A 155 -16.37 6.05 -6.20
C THR A 155 -15.45 6.99 -6.99
N LEU A 156 -14.36 7.48 -6.37
CA LEU A 156 -13.37 8.32 -7.04
C LEU A 156 -12.73 7.62 -8.25
N CYS A 157 -12.45 6.32 -8.15
CA CYS A 157 -11.89 5.53 -9.26
C CYS A 157 -12.89 5.24 -10.39
N GLU A 158 -14.19 5.23 -10.09
CA GLU A 158 -15.26 4.92 -11.05
C GLU A 158 -15.89 6.15 -11.72
N MET A 159 -15.78 7.33 -11.12
CA MET A 159 -16.35 8.57 -11.64
C MET A 159 -15.62 9.06 -12.90
N GLU A 160 -16.04 8.53 -14.05
CA GLU A 160 -15.64 9.00 -15.37
C GLU A 160 -16.63 10.08 -15.88
N GLY A 161 -16.11 11.21 -16.37
CA GLY A 161 -16.90 12.26 -17.06
C GLY A 161 -16.86 13.67 -16.43
N GLU A 162 -17.23 14.68 -17.23
CA GLU A 162 -17.18 16.13 -16.93
C GLU A 162 -17.99 16.57 -15.70
N LYS A 163 -18.90 15.73 -15.19
CA LYS A 163 -19.73 16.03 -14.00
C LYS A 163 -19.11 15.59 -12.67
N SER A 164 -17.94 14.94 -12.69
CA SER A 164 -17.22 14.59 -11.46
C SER A 164 -16.60 15.82 -10.83
N LYS A 165 -16.61 15.90 -9.49
CA LYS A 165 -15.87 16.93 -8.75
C LYS A 165 -14.34 16.82 -8.97
N TYR A 166 -13.88 15.61 -9.28
CA TYR A 166 -12.48 15.26 -9.50
C TYR A 166 -12.38 14.39 -10.76
N PRO A 167 -12.51 14.98 -11.96
CA PRO A 167 -12.55 14.22 -13.20
C PRO A 167 -11.21 13.54 -13.46
N LYS A 168 -11.27 12.28 -13.89
CA LYS A 168 -10.10 11.54 -14.35
C LYS A 168 -9.54 12.21 -15.61
N PRO A 169 -8.22 12.51 -15.68
CA PRO A 169 -7.62 13.03 -16.90
C PRO A 169 -7.84 12.10 -18.10
N PRO A 170 -8.25 12.61 -19.27
CA PRO A 170 -8.61 11.78 -20.42
C PRO A 170 -7.41 11.04 -21.04
N GLU A 171 -6.20 11.55 -20.88
CA GLU A 171 -4.96 10.91 -21.35
C GLU A 171 -4.53 9.76 -20.43
N LEU A 172 -5.03 9.70 -19.18
CA LEU A 172 -4.64 8.71 -18.19
C LEU A 172 -5.36 7.37 -18.46
N LYS A 173 -4.66 6.45 -19.12
CA LYS A 173 -5.18 5.12 -19.47
C LYS A 173 -4.41 4.04 -18.74
N PHE A 174 -5.14 3.11 -18.13
CA PHE A 174 -4.58 1.92 -17.50
C PHE A 174 -5.65 0.83 -17.45
N ALA A 175 -5.21 -0.42 -17.39
CA ALA A 175 -6.09 -1.57 -17.39
C ALA A 175 -6.88 -1.66 -16.07
N ARG A 176 -8.18 -1.98 -16.14
CA ARG A 176 -9.07 -1.97 -14.96
C ARG A 176 -8.69 -3.01 -13.90
N ASN A 177 -8.00 -4.08 -14.28
CA ASN A 177 -7.49 -5.10 -13.37
C ASN A 177 -6.36 -4.59 -12.45
N LEU A 178 -5.78 -3.42 -12.74
CA LEU A 178 -4.81 -2.76 -11.87
C LEU A 178 -5.46 -2.04 -10.69
N LEU A 179 -6.78 -1.81 -10.74
CA LEU A 179 -7.52 -1.27 -9.59
C LEU A 179 -7.64 -2.33 -8.49
N ILE A 180 -7.63 -1.88 -7.24
CA ILE A 180 -7.82 -2.76 -6.08
C ILE A 180 -9.16 -3.51 -6.20
N PRO A 181 -9.18 -4.85 -6.07
CA PRO A 181 -10.38 -5.65 -6.28
C PRO A 181 -11.56 -5.21 -5.41
N LYS A 182 -12.79 -5.44 -5.91
CA LYS A 182 -14.04 -4.98 -5.28
C LYS A 182 -14.51 -5.80 -4.07
N LYS A 183 -14.00 -7.02 -3.89
CA LYS A 183 -14.42 -7.90 -2.79
C LYS A 183 -13.73 -7.47 -1.49
N GLY A 184 -14.45 -7.19 -0.41
CA GLY A 184 -13.83 -6.67 0.82
C GLY A 184 -13.36 -5.22 0.67
N LEU A 185 -12.59 -4.74 1.64
CA LEU A 185 -12.11 -3.36 1.68
C LEU A 185 -10.80 -3.20 0.91
N VAL A 186 -10.50 -1.99 0.46
CA VAL A 186 -9.20 -1.64 -0.13
C VAL A 186 -8.01 -1.95 0.78
N PHE A 187 -8.22 -1.98 2.09
CA PHE A 187 -7.21 -2.29 3.10
C PHE A 187 -6.86 -3.78 3.17
N ASP A 188 -7.70 -4.65 2.63
CA ASP A 188 -7.55 -6.10 2.71
C ASP A 188 -6.56 -6.64 1.67
N TYR A 189 -6.06 -5.76 0.78
CA TYR A 189 -5.23 -6.12 -0.36
C TYR A 189 -3.79 -5.61 -0.25
N VAL A 190 -2.89 -6.41 -0.83
CA VAL A 190 -1.48 -6.10 -1.07
C VAL A 190 -1.15 -6.44 -2.52
N PHE A 191 -0.33 -5.61 -3.16
CA PHE A 191 0.18 -5.87 -4.50
C PHE A 191 1.52 -6.60 -4.38
N MET A 192 1.70 -7.69 -5.14
CA MET A 192 2.95 -8.46 -5.16
C MET A 192 3.35 -8.91 -6.57
N ARG A 193 4.65 -8.79 -6.88
CA ARG A 193 5.31 -9.25 -8.10
C ARG A 193 5.78 -10.71 -7.96
N LYS A 194 4.88 -11.69 -8.00
CA LYS A 194 5.31 -13.11 -8.04
C LYS A 194 5.65 -13.59 -9.46
N GLN A 195 4.78 -13.35 -10.43
CA GLN A 195 4.99 -13.74 -11.83
C GLN A 195 4.57 -12.61 -12.78
N TYR A 196 3.33 -12.15 -12.64
CA TYR A 196 2.81 -10.92 -13.22
C TYR A 196 2.14 -10.18 -12.07
N GLY A 197 2.65 -9.00 -11.69
CA GLY A 197 2.21 -8.27 -10.51
C GLY A 197 0.68 -8.26 -10.34
N SER A 198 0.20 -8.70 -9.18
CA SER A 198 -1.24 -8.88 -8.94
C SER A 198 -1.63 -8.56 -7.49
N TRP A 199 -2.93 -8.32 -7.28
CA TRP A 199 -3.51 -8.05 -5.97
C TRP A 199 -3.86 -9.35 -5.25
N TYR A 200 -3.38 -9.47 -4.02
CA TYR A 200 -3.65 -10.59 -3.11
C TYR A 200 -4.30 -10.09 -1.84
N THR A 201 -5.11 -10.93 -1.19
CA THR A 201 -5.61 -10.61 0.14
C THR A 201 -4.53 -10.87 1.18
N TRP A 202 -4.46 -10.06 2.24
CA TRP A 202 -3.53 -10.31 3.35
C TRP A 202 -3.71 -11.70 3.97
N GLU A 203 -4.96 -12.19 4.04
CA GLU A 203 -5.28 -13.54 4.52
C GLU A 203 -4.58 -14.64 3.73
N SER A 204 -4.41 -14.46 2.42
CA SER A 204 -3.74 -15.44 1.56
C SER A 204 -2.23 -15.54 1.80
N GLN A 205 -1.65 -14.58 2.53
CA GLN A 205 -0.23 -14.54 2.84
C GLN A 205 0.10 -15.13 4.23
N ILE A 206 -0.92 -15.59 4.96
CA ILE A 206 -0.72 -16.21 6.26
C ILE A 206 -0.32 -17.66 6.04
N GLU A 207 0.92 -18.00 6.40
CA GLU A 207 1.37 -19.38 6.49
C GLU A 207 0.58 -20.11 7.57
N LYS A 208 0.16 -21.34 7.26
CA LYS A 208 -0.52 -22.18 8.25
C LYS A 208 0.49 -22.66 9.27
N ILE A 209 0.54 -21.98 10.41
CA ILE A 209 1.32 -22.42 11.55
C ILE A 209 0.61 -23.62 12.16
N ASP A 210 1.25 -24.80 12.12
CA ASP A 210 0.79 -25.93 12.92
C ASP A 210 1.21 -25.69 14.37
N ILE A 211 0.22 -25.40 15.20
CA ILE A 211 0.46 -25.19 16.63
C ILE A 211 0.78 -26.56 17.23
N ASP A 212 1.98 -26.74 17.78
CA ASP A 212 2.39 -27.94 18.51
C ASP A 212 1.27 -28.37 19.49
N ASP A 213 0.98 -29.66 19.55
CA ASP A 213 -0.10 -30.23 20.37
C ASP A 213 -0.02 -29.82 21.84
N LYS A 214 1.20 -29.55 22.34
CA LYS A 214 1.41 -29.05 23.70
C LYS A 214 0.89 -27.61 23.90
N CYS A 215 0.97 -26.77 22.87
CA CYS A 215 0.43 -25.41 22.87
C CYS A 215 -1.09 -25.40 22.68
N LYS A 216 -1.64 -26.32 21.87
CA LYS A 216 -3.10 -26.52 21.74
C LYS A 216 -3.75 -26.87 23.09
N PHE A 217 -3.09 -27.72 23.89
CA PHE A 217 -3.54 -28.07 25.25
C PHE A 217 -3.58 -26.87 26.21
N LEU A 218 -2.56 -25.99 26.17
CA LEU A 218 -2.50 -24.81 27.03
C LEU A 218 -3.54 -23.75 26.67
N GLN A 219 -3.87 -23.60 25.38
CA GLN A 219 -4.92 -22.70 24.94
C GLN A 219 -6.28 -23.17 25.46
N ASN A 220 -6.60 -24.47 25.32
CA ASN A 220 -7.85 -25.04 25.82
C ASN A 220 -7.96 -24.96 27.35
N LYS A 221 -6.88 -25.28 28.08
CA LYS A 221 -6.85 -25.20 29.53
C LYS A 221 -7.09 -23.78 30.05
N ARG A 222 -6.49 -22.77 29.39
CA ARG A 222 -6.68 -21.36 29.76
C ARG A 222 -8.13 -20.88 29.51
N TYR A 223 -8.82 -21.43 28.52
CA TYR A 223 -10.24 -21.16 28.32
C TYR A 223 -11.10 -21.80 29.43
N GLU A 224 -10.84 -23.06 29.78
CA GLU A 224 -11.56 -23.76 30.86
C GLU A 224 -11.36 -23.07 32.22
N ASP A 225 -10.12 -22.70 32.56
CA ASP A 225 -9.80 -21.99 33.81
C ASP A 225 -10.51 -20.63 33.92
N VAL A 226 -10.70 -19.92 32.79
CA VAL A 226 -11.41 -18.62 32.76
C VAL A 226 -12.92 -18.83 32.94
N PHE A 227 -13.50 -19.89 32.36
CA PHE A 227 -14.90 -20.23 32.57
C PHE A 227 -15.17 -20.69 34.00
N GLU A 228 -14.28 -21.48 34.60
CA GLU A 228 -14.36 -21.86 36.02
C GLU A 228 -14.23 -20.64 36.93
N ALA A 229 -13.22 -19.78 36.71
CA ALA A 229 -13.03 -18.58 37.52
C ALA A 229 -14.23 -17.61 37.43
N LYS A 230 -14.93 -17.56 36.29
CA LYS A 230 -16.16 -16.77 36.12
C LYS A 230 -17.35 -17.43 36.83
N LYS A 231 -17.45 -18.76 36.77
CA LYS A 231 -18.48 -19.55 37.46
C LYS A 231 -18.38 -19.43 38.99
N TRP A 232 -17.17 -19.44 39.55
CA TRP A 232 -16.94 -19.22 40.99
C TRP A 232 -17.30 -17.79 41.41
N ARG A 233 -16.92 -16.78 40.61
CA ARG A 233 -17.26 -15.38 40.87
C ARG A 233 -18.78 -15.13 40.88
N ASP A 234 -19.51 -15.76 39.97
CA ASP A 234 -20.97 -15.67 39.90
C ASP A 234 -21.68 -16.50 40.99
N TYR A 235 -21.03 -17.51 41.56
CA TYR A 235 -21.55 -18.30 42.69
C TYR A 235 -21.42 -17.53 44.01
N ASP A 236 -20.26 -16.91 44.27
CA ASP A 236 -20.03 -16.10 45.47
C ASP A 236 -20.94 -14.85 45.53
N LEU A 237 -21.27 -14.27 44.38
CA LEU A 237 -22.24 -13.15 44.28
C LEU A 237 -23.69 -13.56 44.60
N ARG A 238 -24.04 -14.85 44.53
CA ARG A 238 -25.39 -15.36 44.87
C ARG A 238 -25.53 -15.80 46.31
N VAL A 239 -24.43 -16.02 47.02
CA VAL A 239 -24.41 -16.40 48.45
C VAL A 239 -24.36 -15.16 49.37
N LEU A 240 -24.09 -13.98 48.80
CA LEU A 240 -24.00 -12.70 49.50
C LEU A 240 -25.23 -11.77 49.32
N VAL A 241 -26.38 -12.29 48.86
CA VAL A 241 -27.67 -11.57 48.78
C VAL A 241 -28.72 -12.28 49.62
#